data_AF-A0A1G7XEP8-F1
#
_entry.id   AF-A0A1G7XEP8-F1
#
_cell.length_a   1.000
_cell.length_b   1.000
_cell.length_c   1.000
_cell.angle_alpha   90.00
_cell.angle_beta   90.00
_cell.angle_gamma   90.00
#
_symmetry.space_group_name_H-M   'P 1'
#
loop_
_entity.id
_entity.type
_entity.pdbx_description
1 polymer ?
#
loop_
_entity_poly.entity_id
_entity_poly.type
_entity_poly.pdbx_seq_one_letter_code
_entity_poly.pdbx_strand_id
1 'polypeptide(L)'
;MKITDVFNKSYAKVIKEKEEETLEKLRQAYDQKLLFHDIRYDIDNQLNDDYRDSLNENELNEAYDFFRKSLAKYRGSNDEKINLVLTNDLNQYYEKNNFKIEYKTLVSIIASSKSLHDIAINFSNNASAYKSMFQLNDFTEFTLSERIDFEVSRKLDLKANPEKKTKRKGKDWSKEIEETKELLKAFTEDDKKVLLKAFNIFIKRGDVPTTELIKLTLIISNINDLDIFYKKPSDTYLYPMISRAFSEKEMKSLQNLKETLRALELTAFVQNIGHIKREFLLSKK
;
A
#
# COMPACT_ATOMS: atom_id res chain seq x y z
N MET A 1 26.39 25.31 0.38
CA MET A 1 25.57 24.19 -0.11
C MET A 1 25.19 23.34 1.08
N LYS A 2 23.89 23.15 1.36
CA LYS A 2 23.44 22.31 2.48
C LYS A 2 23.79 20.86 2.17
N ILE A 3 24.01 20.03 3.18
CA ILE A 3 24.38 18.62 2.98
C ILE A 3 23.28 17.85 2.22
N THR A 4 22.03 18.23 2.44
CA THR A 4 20.86 17.75 1.71
C THR A 4 20.89 18.10 0.22
N ASP A 5 21.44 19.26 -0.15
CA ASP A 5 21.60 19.63 -1.56
C ASP A 5 22.64 18.72 -2.24
N VAL A 6 23.71 18.34 -1.53
CA VAL A 6 24.72 17.38 -2.02
C VAL A 6 24.06 16.04 -2.32
N PHE A 7 23.24 15.56 -1.38
CA PHE A 7 22.49 14.31 -1.51
C PHE A 7 21.54 14.37 -2.71
N ASN A 8 20.63 15.35 -2.74
CA ASN A 8 19.60 15.44 -3.78
C ASN A 8 20.21 15.59 -5.17
N LYS A 9 21.29 16.37 -5.30
CA LYS A 9 22.00 16.52 -6.58
C LYS A 9 22.61 15.20 -7.04
N SER A 10 23.25 14.45 -6.15
CA SER A 10 23.88 13.17 -6.49
C SER A 10 22.84 12.09 -6.82
N TYR A 11 21.77 12.03 -6.03
CA TYR A 11 20.65 11.12 -6.23
C TYR A 11 19.97 11.33 -7.60
N ALA A 12 19.59 12.59 -7.90
CA ALA A 12 18.94 12.92 -9.17
C ALA A 12 19.86 12.71 -10.38
N LYS A 13 21.17 12.96 -10.22
CA LYS A 13 22.16 12.73 -11.27
C LYS A 13 22.18 11.27 -11.70
N VAL A 14 22.30 10.34 -10.75
CA VAL A 14 22.36 8.89 -11.05
C VAL A 14 21.07 8.39 -11.67
N ILE A 15 19.91 8.83 -11.18
CA ILE A 15 18.62 8.51 -11.80
C ILE A 15 18.60 8.90 -13.27
N LYS A 16 18.95 10.16 -13.56
CA LYS A 16 18.91 10.66 -14.93
C LYS A 16 19.87 9.89 -15.85
N GLU A 17 21.10 9.67 -15.39
CA GLU A 17 22.11 8.92 -16.16
C GLU A 17 21.62 7.50 -16.47
N LYS A 18 21.07 6.79 -15.46
CA LYS A 18 20.56 5.43 -15.64
C LYS A 18 19.27 5.38 -16.47
N GLU A 19 18.41 6.39 -16.37
CA GLU A 19 17.22 6.51 -17.22
C GLU A 19 17.61 6.62 -18.69
N GLU A 20 18.55 7.51 -19.01
CA GLU A 20 19.06 7.70 -20.37
C GLU A 20 19.73 6.42 -20.91
N GLU A 21 20.62 5.79 -20.13
CA GLU A 21 21.27 4.52 -20.49
C GLU A 21 20.25 3.39 -20.75
N THR A 22 19.28 3.24 -19.86
CA THR A 22 18.28 2.17 -19.94
C THR A 22 17.34 2.37 -21.12
N LEU A 23 16.92 3.62 -21.34
CA LEU A 23 16.05 3.97 -22.45
C LEU A 23 16.72 3.70 -23.80
N GLU A 24 18.00 4.05 -23.92
CA GLU A 24 18.78 3.77 -25.12
C GLU A 24 18.91 2.27 -25.39
N LYS A 25 19.18 1.46 -24.34
CA LYS A 25 19.20 -0.01 -24.46
C LYS A 25 17.87 -0.58 -24.92
N LEU A 26 16.75 -0.08 -24.40
CA LEU A 26 15.42 -0.51 -24.82
C LEU A 26 15.14 -0.16 -26.29
N ARG A 27 15.55 1.03 -26.75
CA ARG A 27 15.39 1.45 -28.16
C ARG A 27 16.24 0.59 -29.10
N GLN A 28 17.52 0.39 -28.78
CA GLN A 28 18.41 -0.46 -29.57
C GLN A 28 17.90 -1.90 -29.65
N ALA A 29 17.41 -2.45 -28.54
CA ALA A 29 16.83 -3.79 -28.52
C ALA A 29 15.55 -3.88 -29.35
N TYR A 30 14.71 -2.83 -29.37
CA TYR A 30 13.54 -2.76 -30.22
C TYR A 30 13.93 -2.78 -31.71
N ASP A 31 14.90 -1.95 -32.11
CA ASP A 31 15.39 -1.86 -33.49
C ASP A 31 16.01 -3.18 -33.97
N GLN A 32 16.70 -3.88 -33.05
CA GLN A 32 17.26 -5.22 -33.28
C GLN A 32 16.21 -6.34 -33.23
N LYS A 33 14.95 -6.03 -32.94
CA LYS A 33 13.84 -6.99 -32.80
C LYS A 33 14.10 -8.06 -31.73
N LEU A 34 14.82 -7.70 -30.67
CA LEU A 34 15.01 -8.57 -29.52
C LEU A 34 13.69 -8.73 -28.75
N LEU A 35 13.55 -9.84 -28.03
CA LEU A 35 12.38 -10.06 -27.19
C LEU A 35 12.52 -9.25 -25.90
N PHE A 36 11.46 -8.56 -25.49
CA PHE A 36 11.48 -7.73 -24.27
C PHE A 36 12.00 -8.47 -23.03
N HIS A 37 11.67 -9.75 -22.88
CA HIS A 37 12.09 -10.52 -21.72
C HIS A 37 13.61 -10.70 -21.61
N ASP A 38 14.32 -10.79 -22.74
CA ASP A 38 15.77 -10.96 -22.78
C ASP A 38 16.44 -9.65 -22.37
N ILE A 39 16.09 -8.56 -23.05
CA ILE A 39 16.65 -7.23 -22.74
C ILE A 39 16.30 -6.77 -21.33
N ARG A 40 15.10 -7.10 -20.83
CA ARG A 40 14.71 -6.80 -19.45
C ARG A 40 15.62 -7.53 -18.47
N TYR A 41 15.88 -8.81 -18.68
CA TYR A 41 16.74 -9.59 -17.78
C TYR A 41 18.16 -9.00 -17.72
N ASP A 42 18.70 -8.61 -18.87
CA ASP A 42 20.02 -7.97 -18.94
C ASP A 42 20.07 -6.62 -18.20
N ILE A 43 19.03 -5.79 -18.36
CA ILE A 43 18.91 -4.50 -17.64
C ILE A 43 18.72 -4.73 -16.14
N ASP A 44 17.83 -5.65 -15.73
CA ASP A 44 17.60 -5.99 -14.32
C ASP A 44 18.92 -6.42 -13.67
N ASN A 45 19.69 -7.30 -14.31
CA ASN A 45 20.99 -7.75 -13.78
C ASN A 45 21.98 -6.60 -13.66
N GLN A 46 22.14 -5.81 -14.72
CA GLN A 46 23.07 -4.69 -14.70
C GLN A 46 22.75 -3.68 -13.59
N LEU A 47 21.48 -3.31 -13.41
CA LEU A 47 21.08 -2.37 -12.36
C LEU A 47 21.35 -2.93 -10.95
N ASN A 48 21.17 -4.24 -10.77
CA ASN A 48 21.50 -4.91 -9.51
C ASN A 48 23.00 -5.01 -9.27
N ASP A 49 23.79 -5.27 -10.30
CA ASP A 49 25.25 -5.32 -10.22
C ASP A 49 25.83 -3.93 -9.95
N ASP A 50 25.35 -2.89 -10.64
CA ASP A 50 25.71 -1.49 -10.38
C ASP A 50 25.47 -1.11 -8.90
N TYR A 51 24.32 -1.52 -8.34
CA TYR A 51 24.00 -1.30 -6.92
C TYR A 51 24.94 -2.07 -5.97
N ARG A 52 25.27 -3.32 -6.28
CA ARG A 52 26.20 -4.11 -5.46
C ARG A 52 27.59 -3.50 -5.49
N ASP A 53 28.05 -3.12 -6.69
CA ASP A 53 29.37 -2.57 -6.90
C ASP A 53 29.54 -1.20 -6.24
N SER A 54 28.47 -0.40 -6.13
CA SER A 54 28.50 0.88 -5.41
C SER A 54 28.74 0.73 -3.89
N LEU A 55 28.68 -0.49 -3.36
CA LEU A 55 28.88 -0.82 -1.94
C LEU A 55 29.99 -1.86 -1.71
N ASN A 56 30.87 -2.11 -2.69
CA ASN A 56 31.92 -3.13 -2.58
C ASN A 56 33.00 -2.83 -1.52
N GLU A 57 33.09 -1.61 -1.00
CA GLU A 57 33.96 -1.29 0.13
C GLU A 57 33.22 -1.47 1.46
N ASN A 58 33.75 -2.32 2.36
CA ASN A 58 33.13 -2.63 3.65
C ASN A 58 32.74 -1.38 4.46
N GLU A 59 33.63 -0.38 4.54
CA GLU A 59 33.36 0.87 5.29
C GLU A 59 32.19 1.67 4.69
N LEU A 60 32.04 1.69 3.34
CA LEU A 60 30.93 2.36 2.66
C LEU A 60 29.61 1.61 2.82
N ASN A 61 29.67 0.27 2.76
CA ASN A 61 28.52 -0.58 3.00
C ASN A 61 27.96 -0.38 4.41
N GLU A 62 28.82 -0.36 5.43
CA GLU A 62 28.42 -0.11 6.82
C GLU A 62 27.76 1.26 7.01
N ALA A 63 28.32 2.31 6.39
CA ALA A 63 27.75 3.65 6.43
C ALA A 63 26.38 3.73 5.74
N TYR A 64 26.23 3.10 4.58
CA TYR A 64 24.94 3.02 3.88
C TYR A 64 23.90 2.23 4.69
N ASP A 65 24.30 1.11 5.28
CA ASP A 65 23.42 0.32 6.15
C ASP A 65 22.98 1.09 7.39
N PHE A 66 23.90 1.84 8.01
CA PHE A 66 23.59 2.72 9.12
C PHE A 66 22.59 3.80 8.71
N PHE A 67 22.81 4.45 7.56
CA PHE A 67 21.88 5.43 6.99
C PHE A 67 20.49 4.84 6.81
N ARG A 68 20.39 3.68 6.14
CA ARG A 68 19.11 2.99 5.88
C ARG A 68 18.36 2.63 7.16
N LYS A 69 19.05 2.07 8.16
CA LYS A 69 18.46 1.73 9.46
C LYS A 69 17.99 2.97 10.21
N SER A 70 18.70 4.09 10.07
CA SER A 70 18.38 5.34 10.76
C SER A 70 17.16 6.05 10.19
N LEU A 71 16.82 5.85 8.91
CA LEU A 71 15.58 6.38 8.32
C LEU A 71 14.32 5.92 9.08
N ALA A 72 14.33 4.72 9.66
CA ALA A 72 13.19 4.18 10.41
C ALA A 72 12.94 4.88 11.76
N LYS A 73 13.90 5.65 12.28
CA LYS A 73 13.76 6.38 13.55
C LYS A 73 12.90 7.64 13.42
N TYR A 74 12.86 8.22 12.22
CA TYR A 74 12.24 9.52 11.97
C TYR A 74 10.84 9.36 11.34
N ARG A 75 9.91 10.23 11.75
CA ARG A 75 8.57 10.36 11.14
C ARG A 75 8.58 11.53 10.13
N GLY A 76 7.60 11.55 9.22
CA GLY A 76 7.47 12.60 8.20
C GLY A 76 7.63 12.07 6.78
N SER A 77 7.78 13.01 5.83
CA SER A 77 8.11 12.74 4.44
C SER A 77 9.49 12.10 4.30
N ASN A 78 9.76 11.46 3.16
CA ASN A 78 11.09 10.86 2.92
C ASN A 78 12.20 11.92 2.93
N ASP A 79 11.95 13.10 2.36
CA ASP A 79 12.95 14.19 2.31
C ASP A 79 13.29 14.70 3.72
N GLU A 80 12.28 14.85 4.58
CA GLU A 80 12.49 15.22 5.99
C GLU A 80 13.31 14.16 6.73
N LYS A 81 12.97 12.87 6.55
CA LYS A 81 13.73 11.77 7.17
C LYS A 81 15.18 11.76 6.70
N ILE A 82 15.41 11.88 5.41
CA ILE A 82 16.77 11.93 4.83
C ILE A 82 17.53 13.11 5.43
N ASN A 83 16.93 14.30 5.45
CA ASN A 83 17.59 15.49 6.00
C ASN A 83 18.00 15.32 7.47
N LEU A 84 17.14 14.74 8.29
CA LEU A 84 17.42 14.47 9.70
C LEU A 84 18.50 13.40 9.89
N VAL A 85 18.45 12.31 9.11
CA VAL A 85 19.48 11.27 9.18
C VAL A 85 20.84 11.80 8.74
N LEU A 86 20.92 12.57 7.66
CA LEU A 86 22.17 13.17 7.21
C LEU A 86 22.71 14.12 8.30
N THR A 87 21.91 15.09 8.72
CA THR A 87 22.38 16.16 9.62
C THR A 87 22.75 15.64 11.02
N ASN A 88 22.02 14.66 11.55
CA ASN A 88 22.18 14.20 12.93
C ASN A 88 22.94 12.87 12.99
N ASP A 89 22.29 11.80 12.54
CA ASP A 89 22.73 10.43 12.80
C ASP A 89 24.01 10.11 12.04
N LEU A 90 24.02 10.37 10.73
CA LEU A 90 25.13 10.02 9.85
C LEU A 90 26.34 10.93 10.12
N ASN A 91 26.14 12.22 10.41
CA ASN A 91 27.25 13.10 10.76
C ASN A 91 27.93 12.65 12.07
N GLN A 92 27.14 12.29 13.10
CA GLN A 92 27.70 11.74 14.35
C GLN A 92 28.40 10.40 14.14
N TYR A 93 27.84 9.53 13.29
CA TYR A 93 28.47 8.25 12.95
C TYR A 93 29.78 8.47 12.19
N TYR A 94 29.82 9.43 11.27
CA TYR A 94 31.02 9.81 10.53
C TYR A 94 32.15 10.27 11.47
N GLU A 95 31.84 11.18 12.40
CA GLU A 95 32.82 11.73 13.35
C GLU A 95 33.40 10.66 14.29
N LYS A 96 32.62 9.64 14.64
CA LYS A 96 33.06 8.57 15.55
C LYS A 96 33.93 7.50 14.90
N ASN A 97 33.78 7.26 13.61
CA ASN A 97 34.41 6.14 12.92
C ASN A 97 35.63 6.54 12.06
N ASN A 98 36.09 7.80 12.13
CA ASN A 98 37.32 8.28 11.46
C ASN A 98 37.42 7.90 9.97
N PHE A 99 36.33 8.11 9.22
CA PHE A 99 36.31 7.87 7.78
C PHE A 99 37.45 8.62 7.07
N LYS A 100 38.10 7.95 6.11
CA LYS A 100 39.20 8.52 5.31
C LYS A 100 38.74 9.47 4.21
N ILE A 101 37.46 9.47 3.89
CA ILE A 101 36.84 10.32 2.87
C ILE A 101 36.15 11.51 3.52
N GLU A 102 36.04 12.63 2.82
CA GLU A 102 35.28 13.78 3.31
C GLU A 102 33.79 13.45 3.47
N TYR A 103 33.15 14.03 4.48
CA TYR A 103 31.73 13.80 4.77
C TYR A 103 30.80 14.08 3.58
N LYS A 104 31.07 15.15 2.81
CA LYS A 104 30.30 15.46 1.59
C LYS A 104 30.43 14.36 0.54
N THR A 105 31.62 13.79 0.40
CA THR A 105 31.88 12.66 -0.50
C THR A 105 31.14 11.42 -0.04
N LEU A 106 31.16 11.11 1.26
CA LEU A 106 30.37 10.01 1.84
C LEU A 106 28.87 10.19 1.55
N VAL A 107 28.33 11.39 1.76
CA VAL A 107 26.91 11.68 1.48
C VAL A 107 26.58 11.52 0.00
N SER A 108 27.47 11.93 -0.90
CA SER A 108 27.30 11.73 -2.34
C SER A 108 27.26 10.24 -2.70
N ILE A 109 28.16 9.43 -2.14
CA ILE A 109 28.19 7.97 -2.33
C ILE A 109 26.90 7.33 -1.81
N ILE A 110 26.45 7.68 -0.60
CA ILE A 110 25.20 7.16 -0.02
C ILE A 110 24.00 7.53 -0.91
N ALA A 111 23.97 8.76 -1.44
CA ALA A 111 22.93 9.19 -2.37
C ALA A 111 22.94 8.33 -3.65
N SER A 112 24.12 8.10 -4.23
CA SER A 112 24.29 7.26 -5.42
C SER A 112 23.85 5.81 -5.17
N SER A 113 24.29 5.19 -4.07
CA SER A 113 23.87 3.83 -3.71
C SER A 113 22.37 3.74 -3.43
N LYS A 114 21.78 4.75 -2.79
CA LYS A 114 20.33 4.82 -2.60
C LYS A 114 19.59 4.90 -3.94
N SER A 115 20.05 5.77 -4.86
CA SER A 115 19.40 5.88 -6.17
C SER A 115 19.47 4.57 -6.95
N LEU A 116 20.61 3.88 -6.97
CA LEU A 116 20.73 2.58 -7.66
C LEU A 116 19.81 1.52 -7.05
N HIS A 117 19.70 1.49 -5.71
CA HIS A 117 18.76 0.61 -5.03
C HIS A 117 17.29 0.89 -5.42
N ASP A 118 16.89 2.16 -5.37
CA ASP A 118 15.52 2.57 -5.70
C ASP A 118 15.21 2.30 -7.18
N ILE A 119 16.16 2.58 -8.08
CA ILE A 119 16.06 2.29 -9.53
C ILE A 119 15.85 0.80 -9.78
N ALA A 120 16.66 -0.08 -9.17
CA ALA A 120 16.54 -1.52 -9.34
C ALA A 120 15.16 -2.04 -8.90
N ILE A 121 14.65 -1.54 -7.77
CA ILE A 121 13.31 -1.85 -7.28
C ILE A 121 12.23 -1.34 -8.24
N ASN A 122 12.32 -0.08 -8.65
CA ASN A 122 11.34 0.56 -9.51
C ASN A 122 11.28 -0.09 -10.89
N PHE A 123 12.44 -0.45 -11.46
CA PHE A 123 12.49 -1.08 -12.77
C PHE A 123 11.74 -2.42 -12.77
N SER A 124 12.02 -3.26 -11.77
CA SER A 124 11.30 -4.53 -11.57
C SER A 124 9.80 -4.33 -11.34
N ASN A 125 9.39 -3.33 -10.55
CA ASN A 125 7.97 -3.05 -10.26
C ASN A 125 7.17 -2.54 -11.47
N ASN A 126 7.84 -1.88 -12.41
CA ASN A 126 7.23 -1.31 -13.61
C ASN A 126 7.32 -2.22 -14.84
N ALA A 127 7.80 -3.47 -14.71
CA ALA A 127 8.07 -4.37 -15.83
C ALA A 127 6.92 -4.53 -16.83
N SER A 128 5.66 -4.55 -16.37
CA SER A 128 4.50 -4.64 -17.27
C SER A 128 4.29 -3.36 -18.10
N ALA A 129 4.55 -2.20 -17.51
CA ALA A 129 4.43 -0.92 -18.21
C ALA A 129 5.52 -0.82 -19.28
N TYR A 130 6.77 -1.14 -18.94
CA TYR A 130 7.88 -1.14 -19.90
C TYR A 130 7.70 -2.15 -21.02
N LYS A 131 7.14 -3.33 -20.73
CA LYS A 131 6.76 -4.28 -21.79
C LYS A 131 5.81 -3.64 -22.80
N SER A 132 4.80 -2.93 -22.30
CA SER A 132 3.80 -2.27 -23.16
C SER A 132 4.43 -1.13 -23.96
N MET A 133 5.28 -0.32 -23.34
CA MET A 133 6.07 0.73 -24.02
C MET A 133 6.95 0.15 -25.13
N PHE A 134 7.69 -0.90 -24.81
CA PHE A 134 8.56 -1.60 -25.76
C PHE A 134 7.76 -2.18 -26.93
N GLN A 135 6.62 -2.82 -26.68
CA GLN A 135 5.74 -3.33 -27.75
C GLN A 135 5.21 -2.22 -28.67
N LEU A 136 4.93 -1.05 -28.10
CA LEU A 136 4.40 0.11 -28.82
C LEU A 136 5.50 0.98 -29.46
N ASN A 137 6.78 0.76 -29.11
CA ASN A 137 7.87 1.70 -29.35
C ASN A 137 7.58 3.13 -28.87
N ASP A 138 6.87 3.25 -27.75
CA ASP A 138 6.48 4.53 -27.16
C ASP A 138 6.93 4.56 -25.70
N PHE A 139 8.00 5.32 -25.46
CA PHE A 139 8.65 5.46 -24.15
C PHE A 139 8.38 6.83 -23.50
N THR A 140 7.34 7.52 -23.93
CA THR A 140 7.03 8.88 -23.43
C THR A 140 6.86 8.94 -21.90
N GLU A 141 6.36 7.85 -21.31
CA GLU A 141 6.09 7.71 -19.87
C GLU A 141 7.21 6.93 -19.13
N PHE A 142 8.37 6.73 -19.76
CA PHE A 142 9.47 5.99 -19.15
C PHE A 142 10.12 6.80 -18.01
N THR A 143 10.24 6.17 -16.83
CA THR A 143 10.85 6.75 -15.63
C THR A 143 11.37 5.64 -14.73
N LEU A 144 12.54 5.83 -14.13
CA LEU A 144 13.11 4.95 -13.09
C LEU A 144 12.99 5.57 -11.69
N SER A 145 12.68 6.87 -11.61
CA SER A 145 12.55 7.59 -10.34
C SER A 145 11.35 7.15 -9.49
N GLU A 146 10.26 6.73 -10.14
CA GLU A 146 9.01 6.42 -9.45
C GLU A 146 8.22 5.27 -10.08
N ARG A 147 7.21 4.81 -9.34
CA ARG A 147 6.26 3.84 -9.85
C ARG A 147 5.37 4.52 -10.89
N ILE A 148 5.22 3.90 -12.05
CA ILE A 148 4.29 4.39 -13.08
C ILE A 148 2.86 4.25 -12.55
N ASP A 149 2.09 5.34 -12.71
CA ASP A 149 0.69 5.38 -12.30
C ASP A 149 -0.13 4.23 -12.91
N PHE A 150 -1.07 3.69 -12.12
CA PHE A 150 -1.86 2.54 -12.53
C PHE A 150 -2.71 2.83 -13.77
N GLU A 151 -3.29 4.02 -13.90
CA GLU A 151 -4.08 4.39 -15.07
C GLU A 151 -3.21 4.51 -16.32
N VAL A 152 -2.01 5.08 -16.18
CA VAL A 152 -1.03 5.18 -17.28
C VAL A 152 -0.64 3.77 -17.75
N SER A 153 -0.21 2.92 -16.82
CA SER A 153 0.16 1.52 -17.09
C SER A 153 -1.00 0.74 -17.76
N ARG A 154 -2.23 0.92 -17.28
CA ARG A 154 -3.43 0.30 -17.86
C ARG A 154 -3.71 0.80 -19.28
N LYS A 155 -3.58 2.11 -19.53
CA LYS A 155 -3.76 2.69 -20.88
C LYS A 155 -2.74 2.12 -21.86
N LEU A 156 -1.48 1.99 -21.45
CA LEU A 156 -0.42 1.39 -22.25
C LEU A 156 -0.73 -0.08 -22.56
N ASP A 157 -1.11 -0.89 -21.56
CA ASP A 157 -1.43 -2.32 -21.79
C ASP A 157 -2.60 -2.50 -22.76
N LEU A 158 -3.65 -1.67 -22.66
CA LEU A 158 -4.79 -1.71 -23.57
C LEU A 158 -4.47 -1.23 -24.99
N LYS A 159 -3.47 -0.36 -25.16
CA LYS A 159 -2.96 0.05 -26.47
C LYS A 159 -2.11 -1.07 -27.08
N ALA A 160 -1.21 -1.67 -26.31
CA ALA A 160 -0.33 -2.74 -26.75
C ALA A 160 -1.08 -4.05 -27.05
N ASN A 161 -2.16 -4.32 -26.31
CA ASN A 161 -2.95 -5.54 -26.42
C ASN A 161 -4.44 -5.22 -26.65
N PRO A 162 -4.82 -4.74 -27.85
CA PRO A 162 -6.19 -4.29 -28.13
C PRO A 162 -7.24 -5.40 -27.97
N GLU A 163 -6.87 -6.67 -28.16
CA GLU A 163 -7.76 -7.82 -27.94
C GLU A 163 -8.21 -7.99 -26.49
N LYS A 164 -7.44 -7.45 -25.52
CA LYS A 164 -7.86 -7.39 -24.12
C LYS A 164 -9.07 -6.48 -23.91
N LYS A 165 -9.34 -5.53 -24.83
CA LYS A 165 -10.58 -4.73 -24.81
C LYS A 165 -11.83 -5.61 -24.95
N THR A 166 -11.72 -6.80 -25.54
CA THR A 166 -12.87 -7.65 -25.92
C THR A 166 -13.13 -8.87 -25.04
N LYS A 167 -12.38 -9.13 -23.95
CA LYS A 167 -12.56 -10.36 -23.14
C LYS A 167 -12.84 -10.18 -21.65
N ARG A 168 -13.45 -9.06 -21.27
CA ARG A 168 -14.26 -9.03 -20.04
C ARG A 168 -15.51 -8.19 -20.31
N LYS A 169 -16.56 -8.81 -20.87
CA LYS A 169 -17.89 -8.47 -20.38
C LYS A 169 -17.82 -8.79 -18.90
N GLY A 170 -17.52 -7.78 -18.08
CA GLY A 170 -17.73 -7.89 -16.64
C GLY A 170 -19.14 -8.44 -16.47
N LYS A 171 -19.31 -9.43 -15.59
CA LYS A 171 -20.65 -9.86 -15.21
C LYS A 171 -21.44 -8.58 -14.93
N ASP A 172 -22.60 -8.44 -15.57
CA ASP A 172 -23.46 -7.30 -15.28
C ASP A 172 -23.96 -7.50 -13.85
N TRP A 173 -23.35 -6.77 -12.91
CA TRP A 173 -23.65 -6.85 -11.50
C TRP A 173 -24.85 -5.97 -11.12
N SER A 174 -25.49 -5.27 -12.07
CA SER A 174 -26.58 -4.34 -11.75
C SER A 174 -27.72 -5.02 -10.99
N LYS A 175 -28.00 -6.29 -11.30
CA LYS A 175 -29.01 -7.07 -10.58
C LYS A 175 -28.58 -7.39 -9.15
N GLU A 176 -27.38 -7.94 -8.97
CA GLU A 176 -26.84 -8.28 -7.64
C GLU A 176 -26.63 -7.04 -6.76
N ILE A 177 -26.25 -5.91 -7.36
CA ILE A 177 -26.13 -4.61 -6.68
C ILE A 177 -27.50 -4.14 -6.20
N GLU A 178 -28.55 -4.26 -7.03
CA GLU A 178 -29.89 -3.83 -6.64
C GLU A 178 -30.48 -4.76 -5.56
N GLU A 179 -30.31 -6.08 -5.70
CA GLU A 179 -30.67 -7.05 -4.66
C GLU A 179 -29.95 -6.77 -3.34
N THR A 180 -28.65 -6.45 -3.41
CA THR A 180 -27.88 -6.05 -2.23
C THR A 180 -28.44 -4.76 -1.62
N LYS A 181 -28.73 -3.73 -2.42
CA LYS A 181 -29.31 -2.46 -1.94
C LYS A 181 -30.66 -2.65 -1.25
N GLU A 182 -31.53 -3.48 -1.82
CA GLU A 182 -32.83 -3.78 -1.21
C GLU A 182 -32.67 -4.51 0.13
N LEU A 183 -31.75 -5.47 0.22
CA LEU A 183 -31.41 -6.12 1.49
C LEU A 183 -30.81 -5.14 2.50
N LEU A 184 -30.00 -4.18 2.06
CA LEU A 184 -29.45 -3.12 2.92
C LEU A 184 -30.54 -2.16 3.45
N LYS A 185 -31.59 -1.89 2.67
CA LYS A 185 -32.74 -1.07 3.10
C LYS A 185 -33.64 -1.77 4.12
N ALA A 186 -33.59 -3.10 4.20
CA ALA A 186 -34.41 -3.88 5.13
C ALA A 186 -33.98 -3.74 6.61
N PHE A 187 -32.79 -3.21 6.89
CA PHE A 187 -32.34 -2.98 8.26
C PHE A 187 -32.92 -1.69 8.84
N THR A 188 -33.61 -1.83 9.97
CA THR A 188 -34.06 -0.67 10.75
C THR A 188 -32.87 0.02 11.44
N GLU A 189 -33.06 1.26 11.89
CA GLU A 189 -32.02 1.96 12.68
C GLU A 189 -31.64 1.18 13.95
N ASP A 190 -32.59 0.52 14.60
CA ASP A 190 -32.34 -0.31 15.77
C ASP A 190 -31.52 -1.56 15.41
N ASP A 191 -31.77 -2.18 14.26
CA ASP A 191 -30.97 -3.32 13.77
C ASP A 191 -29.53 -2.89 13.51
N LYS A 192 -29.33 -1.74 12.86
CA LYS A 192 -27.99 -1.21 12.59
C LYS A 192 -27.21 -0.93 13.88
N LYS A 193 -27.86 -0.41 14.93
CA LYS A 193 -27.24 -0.20 16.26
C LYS A 193 -26.81 -1.52 16.92
N VAL A 194 -27.66 -2.54 16.84
CA VAL A 194 -27.39 -3.88 17.39
C VAL A 194 -26.25 -4.56 16.61
N LEU A 195 -26.23 -4.43 15.29
CA LEU A 195 -25.15 -4.94 14.43
C LEU A 195 -23.82 -4.26 14.70
N LEU A 196 -23.82 -2.94 14.90
CA LEU A 196 -22.63 -2.18 15.28
C LEU A 196 -22.03 -2.64 16.61
N LYS A 197 -22.88 -2.91 17.61
CA LYS A 197 -22.47 -3.47 18.90
C LYS A 197 -21.84 -4.86 18.73
N ALA A 198 -22.45 -5.73 17.91
CA ALA A 198 -21.90 -7.04 17.60
C ALA A 198 -20.57 -6.93 16.83
N PHE A 199 -20.48 -5.98 15.89
CA PHE A 199 -19.30 -5.71 15.08
C PHE A 199 -18.11 -5.23 15.90
N ASN A 200 -18.31 -4.36 16.89
CA ASN A 200 -17.26 -3.93 17.81
C ASN A 200 -16.67 -5.10 18.62
N ILE A 201 -17.52 -6.05 19.06
CA ILE A 201 -17.04 -7.28 19.72
C ILE A 201 -16.27 -8.15 18.71
N PHE A 202 -16.74 -8.19 17.48
CA PHE A 202 -16.17 -9.05 16.44
C PHE A 202 -14.78 -8.57 15.95
N ILE A 203 -14.60 -7.26 15.70
CA ILE A 203 -13.29 -6.68 15.37
C ILE A 203 -12.25 -6.98 16.45
N LYS A 204 -12.63 -6.86 17.73
CA LYS A 204 -11.73 -7.13 18.85
C LYS A 204 -11.22 -8.57 18.90
N ARG A 205 -11.86 -9.49 18.19
CA ARG A 205 -11.46 -10.90 18.10
C ARG A 205 -10.57 -11.23 16.90
N GLY A 206 -10.47 -10.33 15.92
CA GLY A 206 -9.47 -10.43 14.84
C GLY A 206 -9.84 -11.26 13.60
N ASP A 207 -11.00 -11.93 13.56
CA ASP A 207 -11.32 -12.90 12.50
C ASP A 207 -12.46 -12.47 11.56
N VAL A 208 -12.31 -11.36 10.83
CA VAL A 208 -13.33 -10.88 9.87
C VAL A 208 -12.78 -10.89 8.44
N PRO A 209 -13.35 -11.68 7.51
CA PRO A 209 -13.02 -11.58 6.09
C PRO A 209 -13.26 -10.15 5.58
N THR A 210 -12.32 -9.60 4.80
CA THR A 210 -12.39 -8.21 4.29
C THR A 210 -13.67 -7.93 3.50
N THR A 211 -14.22 -8.94 2.81
CA THR A 211 -15.47 -8.83 2.07
C THR A 211 -16.70 -8.66 2.98
N GLU A 212 -16.75 -9.39 4.10
CA GLU A 212 -17.81 -9.22 5.11
C GLU A 212 -17.67 -7.88 5.84
N LEU A 213 -16.43 -7.46 6.09
CA LEU A 213 -16.12 -6.15 6.68
C LEU A 213 -16.72 -5.01 5.86
N ILE A 214 -16.49 -5.01 4.54
CA ILE A 214 -17.02 -3.98 3.63
C ILE A 214 -18.56 -3.98 3.64
N LYS A 215 -19.19 -5.16 3.54
CA LYS A 215 -20.66 -5.30 3.57
C LYS A 215 -21.25 -4.78 4.88
N LEU A 216 -20.64 -5.08 6.03
CA LEU A 216 -21.06 -4.57 7.34
C LEU A 216 -20.89 -3.06 7.47
N THR A 217 -19.79 -2.51 6.95
CA THR A 217 -19.58 -1.06 6.90
C THR A 217 -20.69 -0.38 6.10
N LEU A 218 -21.12 -0.94 4.96
CA LEU A 218 -22.21 -0.40 4.15
C LEU A 218 -23.58 -0.44 4.85
N ILE A 219 -23.84 -1.47 5.68
CA ILE A 219 -25.07 -1.54 6.50
C ILE A 219 -25.07 -0.41 7.54
N ILE A 220 -23.94 -0.22 8.22
CA ILE A 220 -23.80 0.71 9.36
C ILE A 220 -23.62 2.16 8.89
N SER A 221 -23.03 2.41 7.71
CA SER A 221 -22.74 3.75 7.21
C SER A 221 -23.99 4.59 6.92
N ASN A 222 -25.16 3.96 6.81
CA ASN A 222 -26.44 4.61 6.60
C ASN A 222 -27.21 4.84 7.93
N ILE A 223 -26.53 4.87 9.07
CA ILE A 223 -27.14 5.29 10.35
C ILE A 223 -27.27 6.81 10.33
N ASN A 224 -28.49 7.31 10.51
CA ASN A 224 -28.76 8.75 10.47
C ASN A 224 -28.29 9.49 11.73
N ASP A 225 -28.18 8.77 12.85
CA ASP A 225 -27.84 9.30 14.16
C ASP A 225 -26.38 8.97 14.53
N LEU A 226 -25.46 9.81 14.05
CA LEU A 226 -24.02 9.64 14.27
C LEU A 226 -23.59 10.01 15.71
N ASP A 227 -24.46 10.66 16.49
CA ASP A 227 -24.18 11.03 17.90
C ASP A 227 -24.14 9.78 18.82
N ILE A 228 -24.54 8.61 18.30
CA ILE A 228 -24.41 7.30 18.95
C ILE A 228 -22.94 6.85 18.99
N PHE A 229 -22.10 7.34 18.08
CA PHE A 229 -20.70 6.92 17.95
C PHE A 229 -19.78 7.73 18.87
N TYR A 230 -20.01 9.03 18.96
CA TYR A 230 -19.20 9.98 19.71
C TYR A 230 -20.09 11.10 20.27
N LYS A 231 -19.79 11.57 21.48
CA LYS A 231 -20.49 12.74 22.04
C LYS A 231 -19.95 14.04 21.42
N LYS A 232 -18.70 14.00 20.94
CA LYS A 232 -18.03 15.07 20.19
C LYS A 232 -17.18 14.48 19.05
N PRO A 233 -17.05 15.15 17.88
CA PRO A 233 -16.26 14.65 16.75
C PRO A 233 -14.78 14.33 17.05
N SER A 234 -14.24 14.84 18.17
CA SER A 234 -12.87 14.61 18.63
C SER A 234 -12.70 13.41 19.57
N ASP A 235 -13.77 12.70 19.91
CA ASP A 235 -13.70 11.58 20.85
C ASP A 235 -12.96 10.38 20.22
N THR A 236 -11.86 9.95 20.85
CA THR A 236 -11.07 8.79 20.44
C THR A 236 -11.58 7.46 21.01
N TYR A 237 -12.68 7.49 21.77
CA TYR A 237 -13.25 6.33 22.46
C TYR A 237 -14.71 6.13 22.05
N LEU A 238 -15.09 4.89 21.73
CA LEU A 238 -16.47 4.52 21.41
C LEU A 238 -17.41 4.72 22.63
N TYR A 239 -18.63 5.19 22.37
CA TYR A 239 -19.62 5.47 23.42
C TYR A 239 -20.00 4.23 24.26
N PRO A 240 -20.27 4.38 25.59
CA PRO A 240 -20.56 3.25 26.50
C PRO A 240 -21.73 2.34 26.09
N MET A 241 -22.66 2.85 25.27
CA MET A 241 -23.82 2.09 24.79
C MET A 241 -23.42 0.93 23.85
N ILE A 242 -22.31 1.10 23.11
CA ILE A 242 -21.72 0.10 22.20
C ILE A 242 -20.77 -0.84 22.96
N SER A 243 -20.27 -0.44 24.14
CA SER A 243 -19.35 -1.23 24.96
C SER A 243 -20.01 -2.02 26.10
N ARG A 244 -21.29 -1.78 26.39
CA ARG A 244 -22.08 -2.52 27.40
C ARG A 244 -22.45 -3.93 26.91
N ALA A 245 -22.76 -4.83 27.84
CA ALA A 245 -23.35 -6.13 27.52
C ALA A 245 -24.67 -5.97 26.72
N PHE A 246 -25.02 -6.98 25.92
CA PHE A 246 -26.31 -7.01 25.22
C PHE A 246 -27.46 -7.06 26.23
N SER A 247 -28.56 -6.35 25.95
CA SER A 247 -29.85 -6.58 26.61
C SER A 247 -30.60 -7.76 25.98
N GLU A 248 -31.66 -8.26 26.64
CA GLU A 248 -32.51 -9.31 26.05
C GLU A 248 -33.17 -8.89 24.74
N LYS A 249 -33.63 -7.63 24.66
CA LYS A 249 -34.26 -7.08 23.45
C LYS A 249 -33.24 -6.98 22.30
N GLU A 250 -32.03 -6.52 22.57
CA GLU A 250 -30.95 -6.46 21.58
C GLU A 250 -30.51 -7.86 21.14
N MET A 251 -30.40 -8.81 22.07
CA MET A 251 -30.05 -10.19 21.75
C MET A 251 -31.11 -10.85 20.86
N LYS A 252 -32.40 -10.64 21.15
CA LYS A 252 -33.51 -11.13 20.33
C LYS A 252 -33.47 -10.53 18.93
N SER A 253 -33.22 -9.22 18.83
CA SER A 253 -33.08 -8.52 17.55
C SER A 253 -31.90 -9.10 16.75
N LEU A 254 -30.74 -9.29 17.37
CA LEU A 254 -29.57 -9.90 16.73
C LEU A 254 -29.82 -11.34 16.24
N GLN A 255 -30.64 -12.13 16.94
CA GLN A 255 -31.03 -13.45 16.47
C GLN A 255 -31.95 -13.39 15.25
N ASN A 256 -32.89 -12.44 15.21
CA ASN A 256 -33.82 -12.28 14.10
C ASN A 256 -33.12 -11.85 12.80
N LEU A 257 -31.97 -11.18 12.91
CA LEU A 257 -31.19 -10.72 11.76
C LEU A 257 -30.39 -11.83 11.07
N LYS A 258 -30.27 -13.02 11.66
CA LYS A 258 -29.40 -14.09 11.13
C LYS A 258 -29.71 -14.50 9.70
N GLU A 259 -30.98 -14.60 9.32
CA GLU A 259 -31.34 -15.00 7.96
C GLU A 259 -31.03 -13.91 6.94
N THR A 260 -31.29 -12.64 7.28
CA THR A 260 -30.92 -11.49 6.44
C THR A 260 -29.40 -11.39 6.25
N LEU A 261 -28.63 -11.62 7.33
CA LEU A 261 -27.17 -11.62 7.27
C LEU A 261 -26.62 -12.80 6.45
N ARG A 262 -27.24 -13.98 6.52
CA ARG A 262 -26.90 -15.13 5.66
C ARG A 262 -27.17 -14.85 4.19
N ALA A 263 -28.30 -14.20 3.87
CA ALA A 263 -28.62 -13.79 2.51
C ALA A 263 -27.59 -12.79 1.94
N LEU A 264 -26.93 -12.01 2.80
CA LEU A 264 -25.81 -11.14 2.45
C LEU A 264 -24.44 -11.83 2.46
N GLU A 265 -24.41 -13.15 2.66
CA GLU A 265 -23.20 -13.98 2.77
C GLU A 265 -22.28 -13.56 3.92
N LEU A 266 -22.81 -12.99 5.00
CA LEU A 266 -22.07 -12.61 6.21
C LEU A 266 -21.89 -13.81 7.15
N THR A 267 -21.25 -14.86 6.66
CA THR A 267 -21.21 -16.18 7.29
C THR A 267 -20.37 -16.17 8.57
N ALA A 268 -19.18 -15.57 8.54
CA ALA A 268 -18.31 -15.44 9.71
C ALA A 268 -18.98 -14.58 10.80
N PHE A 269 -19.65 -13.51 10.39
CA PHE A 269 -20.43 -12.67 11.30
C PHE A 269 -21.57 -13.46 11.98
N VAL A 270 -22.36 -14.22 11.22
CA VAL A 270 -23.48 -15.03 11.75
C VAL A 270 -23.00 -16.11 12.71
N GLN A 271 -21.86 -16.76 12.44
CA GLN A 271 -21.25 -17.71 13.38
C GLN A 271 -20.90 -17.03 14.70
N ASN A 272 -20.36 -15.82 14.65
CA ASN A 272 -19.98 -15.04 15.82
C ASN A 272 -21.17 -14.57 16.68
N ILE A 273 -22.34 -14.34 16.07
CA ILE A 273 -23.58 -14.12 16.84
C ILE A 273 -23.88 -15.31 17.77
N GLY A 274 -23.58 -16.54 17.34
CA GLY A 274 -23.69 -17.74 18.18
C GLY A 274 -22.77 -17.71 19.41
N HIS A 275 -21.56 -17.17 19.26
CA HIS A 275 -20.63 -16.96 20.37
C HIS A 275 -21.09 -15.85 21.32
N ILE A 276 -21.52 -14.70 20.79
CA ILE A 276 -22.05 -13.58 21.58
C ILE A 276 -23.26 -14.02 22.42
N LYS A 277 -24.14 -14.86 21.85
CA LYS A 277 -25.27 -15.45 22.60
C LYS A 277 -24.81 -16.32 23.77
N ARG A 278 -23.78 -17.14 23.58
CA ARG A 278 -23.25 -18.02 24.64
C ARG A 278 -22.69 -17.21 25.80
N GLU A 279 -21.92 -16.17 25.52
CA GLU A 279 -21.37 -15.28 26.54
C GLU A 279 -22.46 -14.52 27.30
N PHE A 280 -23.48 -14.02 26.59
CA PHE A 280 -24.62 -13.37 27.21
C PHE A 280 -25.40 -14.29 28.17
N LEU A 281 -25.52 -15.59 27.85
CA LEU A 281 -26.18 -16.55 28.74
C LEU A 281 -25.31 -16.90 29.96
N LEU A 282 -23.98 -16.89 29.80
CA LEU A 282 -23.04 -17.15 30.89
C LEU A 282 -22.94 -15.96 31.86
N SER A 283 -23.07 -14.72 31.40
CA SER A 283 -23.05 -13.53 32.25
C SER A 283 -24.31 -13.32 33.10
N LYS A 284 -25.33 -14.19 32.94
CA LYS A 284 -26.59 -14.18 33.69
C LYS A 284 -26.66 -15.22 34.81
N LYS A 285 -25.65 -16.08 34.90
CA LYS A 285 -25.47 -17.04 35.99
C LYS A 285 -24.57 -16.43 37.05
#